data_AF-A0A8J9S3T0-F1
#
_entry.id   AF-A0A8J9S3T0-F1
#
_cell.length_a   1.000
_cell.length_b   1.000
_cell.length_c   1.000
_cell.angle_alpha   90.00
_cell.angle_beta   90.00
_cell.angle_gamma   90.00
#
_symmetry.space_group_name_H-M   'P 1'
#
loop_
_entity.id
_entity.type
_entity.pdbx_description
1 polymer ?
#
loop_
_entity_poly.entity_id
_entity_poly.type
_entity_poly.pdbx_seq_one_letter_code
_entity_poly.pdbx_strand_id
1 'polypeptide(L)'
;MSELEQLCVNTIRAVSADQPQAANSGHPGAPMGCAPMAHLLWGETMMYSSKDPAWINRDRFVLSNGHACALQYTMLHLTGYNLTAKDLSEFRKIESKTPGHPEWYETE
;
A
#
# COMPACT_ATOMS: atom_id res chain seq x y z
N MET A 1 21.20 5.06 -5.81
CA MET A 1 20.19 4.07 -5.43
C MET A 1 20.85 2.71 -5.54
N SER A 2 20.89 1.93 -4.46
CA SER A 2 21.44 0.57 -4.48
C SER A 2 20.57 -0.36 -5.34
N GLU A 3 21.10 -1.51 -5.75
CA GLU A 3 20.31 -2.52 -6.46
C GLU A 3 19.11 -3.00 -5.62
N LEU A 4 19.29 -3.11 -4.29
CA LEU A 4 18.23 -3.50 -3.37
C LEU A 4 17.12 -2.45 -3.28
N GLU A 5 17.47 -1.16 -3.18
CA GLU A 5 16.48 -0.06 -3.21
C GLU A 5 15.69 -0.07 -4.51
N GLN A 6 16.38 -0.29 -5.64
CA GLN A 6 15.72 -0.36 -6.94
C GLN A 6 14.76 -1.55 -7.03
N LEU A 7 15.14 -2.70 -6.45
CA LEU A 7 14.28 -3.87 -6.32
C LEU A 7 13.04 -3.56 -5.47
N CYS A 8 13.22 -2.97 -4.28
CA CYS A 8 12.11 -2.56 -3.41
C CYS A 8 11.10 -1.66 -4.14
N VAL A 9 11.59 -0.63 -4.83
CA VAL A 9 10.73 0.28 -5.61
C VAL A 9 10.00 -0.48 -6.72
N ASN A 10 10.68 -1.38 -7.43
CA ASN A 10 10.05 -2.17 -8.49
C ASN A 10 9.04 -3.19 -7.95
N THR A 11 9.28 -3.77 -6.78
CA THR A 11 8.30 -4.62 -6.08
C THR A 11 7.05 -3.81 -5.76
N ILE A 12 7.19 -2.59 -5.23
CA ILE A 12 6.04 -1.72 -4.95
C ILE A 12 5.25 -1.44 -6.23
N ARG A 13 5.94 -1.17 -7.35
CA ARG A 13 5.28 -0.96 -8.66
C ARG A 13 4.50 -2.19 -9.11
N ALA A 14 5.15 -3.36 -9.12
CA ALA A 14 4.56 -4.59 -9.62
C ALA A 14 3.35 -5.00 -8.79
N VAL A 15 3.50 -5.08 -7.46
CA VAL A 15 2.41 -5.47 -6.55
C VAL A 15 1.24 -4.48 -6.59
N SER A 16 1.52 -3.18 -6.72
CA SER A 16 0.46 -2.18 -6.86
C SER A 16 -0.27 -2.26 -8.21
N ALA A 17 0.40 -2.70 -9.28
CA ALA A 17 -0.19 -2.84 -10.61
C ALA A 17 -0.97 -4.16 -10.77
N ASP A 18 -0.53 -5.24 -10.10
CA ASP A 18 -1.18 -6.55 -10.15
C ASP A 18 -2.58 -6.53 -9.50
N GLN A 19 -2.78 -5.74 -8.45
CA GLN A 19 -4.08 -5.57 -7.78
C GLN A 19 -5.20 -5.13 -8.74
N PRO A 20 -5.13 -3.94 -9.40
CA PRO A 20 -6.15 -3.52 -10.35
C PRO A 20 -6.25 -4.43 -11.57
N GLN A 21 -5.15 -5.07 -11.98
CA GLN A 21 -5.15 -6.05 -13.07
C GLN A 21 -5.98 -7.29 -12.71
N ALA A 22 -5.78 -7.87 -11.53
CA ALA A 22 -6.55 -9.02 -11.03
C ALA A 22 -8.04 -8.68 -10.78
N ALA A 23 -8.31 -7.44 -10.35
CA ALA A 23 -9.67 -6.96 -10.18
C ALA A 23 -10.38 -6.59 -11.49
N ASN A 24 -9.63 -6.44 -12.60
CA ASN A 24 -10.08 -5.81 -13.85
C ASN A 24 -10.71 -4.42 -13.60
N SER A 25 -10.17 -3.67 -12.63
CA SER A 25 -10.71 -2.40 -12.13
C SER A 25 -9.70 -1.70 -11.24
N GLY A 26 -9.44 -0.40 -11.46
CA GLY A 26 -8.61 0.42 -10.57
C GLY A 26 -7.61 1.32 -11.30
N HIS A 27 -6.64 1.87 -10.56
CA HIS A 27 -5.75 2.92 -11.07
C HIS A 27 -4.27 2.56 -10.83
N PRO A 28 -3.58 1.94 -11.80
CA PRO A 28 -2.17 1.53 -11.62
C PRO A 28 -1.17 2.67 -11.79
N GLY A 29 -1.51 3.73 -12.54
CA GLY A 29 -0.57 4.79 -12.93
C GLY A 29 0.04 5.56 -11.74
N ALA A 30 -0.82 6.08 -10.86
CA ALA A 30 -0.36 6.81 -9.67
C ALA A 30 0.46 5.92 -8.71
N PRO A 31 0.03 4.69 -8.36
CA PRO A 31 0.87 3.76 -7.59
C PRO A 31 2.25 3.52 -8.19
N MET A 32 2.35 3.27 -9.50
CA MET A 32 3.64 3.02 -10.15
C MET A 32 4.55 4.26 -10.15
N GLY A 33 3.98 5.45 -10.36
CA GLY A 33 4.69 6.72 -10.34
C GLY A 33 5.15 7.14 -8.94
N CYS A 34 4.34 6.85 -7.92
CA CYS A 34 4.62 7.19 -6.52
C CYS A 34 5.41 6.11 -5.76
N ALA A 35 5.72 4.96 -6.37
CA ALA A 35 6.49 3.90 -5.71
C ALA A 35 7.84 4.38 -5.10
N PRO A 36 8.65 5.24 -5.75
CA PRO A 36 9.88 5.74 -5.13
C PRO A 36 9.63 6.59 -3.87
N MET A 37 8.63 7.49 -3.92
CA MET A 37 8.32 8.32 -2.74
C MET A 37 7.70 7.49 -1.61
N ALA A 38 6.90 6.48 -1.93
CA ALA A 38 6.34 5.58 -0.94
C ALA A 38 7.44 4.76 -0.25
N HIS A 39 8.42 4.25 -1.01
CA HIS A 39 9.57 3.55 -0.45
C HIS A 39 10.33 4.41 0.56
N LEU A 40 10.68 5.65 0.19
CA LEU A 40 11.39 6.56 1.10
C LEU A 40 10.54 6.93 2.33
N LEU A 41 9.27 7.25 2.11
CA LEU A 41 8.39 7.72 3.18
C LEU A 41 8.12 6.63 4.22
N TRP A 42 7.69 5.45 3.78
CA TRP A 42 7.35 4.34 4.68
C TRP A 42 8.56 3.52 5.11
N GLY A 43 9.57 3.37 4.26
CA GLY A 43 10.74 2.55 4.54
C GLY A 43 11.77 3.23 5.45
N GLU A 44 11.85 4.55 5.41
CA GLU A 44 12.95 5.29 6.06
C GLU A 44 12.52 6.50 6.87
N THR A 45 11.43 7.18 6.48
CA THR A 45 11.11 8.51 7.04
C THR A 45 10.12 8.46 8.19
N MET A 46 9.02 7.72 8.03
CA MET A 46 7.93 7.72 9.01
C MET A 46 8.27 6.86 10.24
N MET A 47 7.92 7.37 11.41
CA MET A 47 7.90 6.61 12.66
C MET A 47 6.53 5.98 12.89
N TYR A 48 6.43 4.67 12.75
CA TYR A 48 5.20 3.92 12.99
C TYR A 48 5.53 2.49 13.48
N SER A 49 4.50 1.76 13.90
CA SER A 49 4.61 0.36 14.29
C SER A 49 3.44 -0.40 13.70
N SER A 50 3.72 -1.35 12.81
CA SER A 50 2.70 -2.28 12.31
C SER A 50 2.20 -3.24 13.39
N LYS A 51 2.97 -3.43 14.47
CA LYS A 51 2.56 -4.21 15.67
C LYS A 51 1.66 -3.42 16.62
N ASP A 52 1.72 -2.09 16.56
CA ASP A 52 0.85 -1.19 17.32
C ASP A 52 0.38 -0.02 16.44
N PRO A 53 -0.56 -0.27 15.51
CA PRO A 53 -1.14 0.78 14.65
C PRO A 53 -1.83 1.90 15.45
N ALA A 54 -2.22 1.63 16.70
CA ALA A 54 -2.89 2.57 17.56
C ALA A 54 -1.92 3.47 18.35
N TRP A 55 -0.60 3.24 18.25
CA TRP A 55 0.43 4.03 18.93
C TRP A 55 0.17 5.53 18.75
N ILE A 56 -0.04 6.22 19.87
CA ILE A 56 -0.54 7.59 19.88
C ILE A 56 0.44 8.58 19.24
N ASN A 57 1.75 8.34 19.31
CA ASN A 57 2.77 9.25 18.79
C ASN A 57 3.36 8.80 17.43
N ARG A 58 2.71 7.86 16.74
CA ARG A 58 3.10 7.50 15.37
C ARG A 58 2.90 8.69 14.42
N ASP A 59 3.68 8.74 13.36
CA ASP A 59 3.41 9.58 12.20
C ASP A 59 2.15 9.08 11.47
N ARG A 60 1.40 10.01 10.88
CA ARG A 60 0.11 9.70 10.25
C ARG A 60 0.22 9.93 8.75
N PHE A 61 0.00 8.87 8.01
CA PHE A 61 -0.10 8.91 6.56
C PHE A 61 -1.55 9.08 6.14
N VAL A 62 -1.81 10.01 5.22
CA VAL A 62 -3.13 10.21 4.61
C VAL A 62 -2.96 10.29 3.11
N LEU A 63 -3.57 9.35 2.38
CA LEU A 63 -3.54 9.31 0.92
C LEU A 63 -4.69 10.15 0.35
N SER A 64 -4.46 11.46 0.16
CA SER A 64 -5.46 12.38 -0.39
C SER A 64 -5.95 11.97 -1.78
N ASN A 65 -5.04 11.51 -2.64
CA ASN A 65 -5.36 10.90 -3.93
C ASN A 65 -5.80 9.43 -3.76
N GLY A 66 -6.88 9.20 -3.02
CA GLY A 66 -7.36 7.87 -2.60
C GLY A 66 -7.59 6.87 -3.74
N HIS A 67 -7.68 7.31 -4.99
CA HIS A 67 -7.73 6.43 -6.16
C HIS A 67 -6.47 5.57 -6.32
N ALA A 68 -5.34 6.00 -5.74
CA ALA A 68 -4.06 5.29 -5.70
C ALA A 68 -3.97 4.28 -4.53
N CYS A 69 -5.10 3.84 -3.97
CA CYS A 69 -5.20 2.94 -2.82
C CYS A 69 -4.37 1.64 -2.93
N ALA A 70 -4.19 1.09 -4.14
CA ALA A 70 -3.34 -0.07 -4.35
C ALA A 70 -1.89 0.14 -3.88
N LEU A 71 -1.38 1.39 -3.93
CA LEU A 71 -0.09 1.76 -3.35
C LEU A 71 -0.11 1.62 -1.83
N GLN A 72 -1.12 2.20 -1.18
CA GLN A 72 -1.25 2.15 0.28
C GLN A 72 -1.39 0.71 0.78
N TYR A 73 -2.21 -0.11 0.12
CA TYR A 73 -2.35 -1.53 0.46
C TYR A 73 -1.04 -2.29 0.28
N THR A 74 -0.31 -2.03 -0.80
CA THR A 74 1.04 -2.59 -1.00
C THR A 74 1.98 -2.21 0.15
N MET A 75 1.99 -0.95 0.57
CA MET A 75 2.86 -0.50 1.67
C MET A 75 2.46 -1.11 3.00
N LEU A 76 1.15 -1.18 3.32
CA LEU A 76 0.67 -1.85 4.52
C LEU A 76 1.11 -3.32 4.57
N HIS A 77 0.95 -4.05 3.47
CA HIS A 77 1.42 -5.43 3.37
C HIS A 77 2.94 -5.56 3.58
N LEU A 78 3.73 -4.77 2.84
CA LEU A 78 5.20 -4.87 2.88
C LEU A 78 5.80 -4.40 4.21
N THR A 79 5.11 -3.53 4.94
CA THR A 79 5.56 -3.00 6.25
C THR A 79 5.01 -3.80 7.44
N GLY A 80 4.28 -4.89 7.16
CA GLY A 80 3.89 -5.89 8.16
C GLY A 80 2.59 -5.58 8.90
N TYR A 81 1.74 -4.70 8.37
CA TYR A 81 0.36 -4.56 8.85
C TYR A 81 -0.45 -5.83 8.54
N ASN A 82 -1.68 -5.91 9.07
CA ASN A 82 -2.51 -7.12 8.97
C ASN A 82 -3.23 -7.25 7.61
N LEU A 83 -2.46 -7.04 6.55
CA LEU A 83 -2.87 -7.14 5.15
C LEU A 83 -1.98 -8.15 4.44
N THR A 84 -2.56 -9.26 4.02
CA THR A 84 -1.85 -10.38 3.39
C THR A 84 -1.82 -10.25 1.87
N ALA A 85 -0.94 -11.02 1.22
CA ALA A 85 -0.94 -11.11 -0.24
C ALA A 85 -2.28 -11.61 -0.81
N LYS A 86 -3.02 -12.43 -0.05
CA LYS A 86 -4.37 -12.86 -0.41
C LYS A 86 -5.34 -11.68 -0.40
N ASP A 87 -5.29 -10.83 0.63
CA ASP A 87 -6.14 -9.64 0.71
C ASP A 87 -5.88 -8.68 -0.46
N LEU A 88 -4.62 -8.55 -0.91
CA LEU A 88 -4.27 -7.79 -2.11
C LEU A 88 -4.89 -8.40 -3.38
N SER A 89 -4.90 -9.73 -3.51
CA SER A 89 -5.50 -10.40 -4.68
C SER A 89 -7.03 -10.23 -4.76
N GLU A 90 -7.68 -9.96 -3.62
CA GLU A 90 -9.11 -9.69 -3.51
C GLU A 90 -9.44 -8.18 -3.67
N PHE A 91 -8.56 -7.39 -4.28
CA PHE A 91 -8.78 -5.96 -4.53
C PHE A 91 -10.14 -5.70 -5.20
N ARG A 92 -10.92 -4.77 -4.62
CA ARG A 92 -12.26 -4.37 -5.09
C ARG A 92 -13.28 -5.51 -5.19
N LYS A 93 -13.06 -6.63 -4.50
CA LYS A 93 -14.07 -7.69 -4.37
C LYS A 93 -15.02 -7.38 -3.21
N ILE A 94 -16.20 -7.99 -3.27
CA ILE A 94 -17.17 -7.91 -2.19
C ILE A 94 -16.53 -8.51 -0.92
N GLU A 95 -16.69 -7.83 0.22
CA GLU A 95 -16.15 -8.24 1.53
C GLU A 95 -14.62 -8.29 1.62
N SER A 96 -13.89 -7.67 0.69
CA SER A 96 -12.44 -7.58 0.78
C SER A 96 -11.97 -6.44 1.70
N LYS A 97 -10.82 -6.64 2.34
CA LYS A 97 -10.12 -5.60 3.12
C LYS A 97 -9.43 -4.54 2.26
N THR A 98 -9.55 -4.66 0.94
CA THR A 98 -8.87 -3.83 -0.07
C THR A 98 -9.90 -3.18 -1.01
N PRO A 99 -10.78 -2.30 -0.47
CA PRO A 99 -11.82 -1.62 -1.25
C PRO A 99 -11.24 -0.65 -2.29
N GLY A 100 -12.10 -0.15 -3.18
CA GLY A 100 -11.69 0.66 -4.32
C GLY A 100 -11.13 2.06 -3.99
N HIS A 101 -11.30 2.51 -2.75
CA HIS A 101 -10.67 3.65 -2.07
C HIS A 101 -10.45 3.25 -0.60
N PRO A 102 -9.50 3.82 0.14
CA PRO A 102 -9.20 3.38 1.51
C PRO A 102 -10.36 3.68 2.47
N GLU A 103 -10.73 2.69 3.27
CA GLU A 103 -11.76 2.81 4.31
C GLU A 103 -11.13 2.55 5.68
N TRP A 104 -11.33 3.47 6.64
CA TRP A 104 -10.55 3.47 7.88
C TRP A 104 -10.80 2.27 8.78
N TYR A 105 -11.99 1.67 8.71
CA TYR A 105 -12.41 0.53 9.54
C TYR A 105 -12.17 -0.83 8.87
N GLU A 106 -11.85 -0.88 7.57
CA GLU A 106 -11.64 -2.16 6.86
C GLU A 106 -10.17 -2.53 6.64
N THR A 107 -9.30 -1.53 6.48
CA THR A 107 -7.89 -1.75 6.15
C THR A 107 -7.00 -1.39 7.34
N GLU A 108 -6.66 -2.40 8.15
CA GLU A 108 -5.73 -2.31 9.29
C GLU A 108 -4.47 -3.18 9.12
#